data_AF-A0A9D0H066-F1
#
_entry.id   AF-A0A9D0H066-F1
#
_cell.length_a   1.000
_cell.length_b   1.000
_cell.length_c   1.000
_cell.angle_alpha   90.00
_cell.angle_beta   90.00
_cell.angle_gamma   90.00
#
_symmetry.space_group_name_H-M   'P 1'
#
loop_
_entity.id
_entity.type
_entity.pdbx_description
1 polymer ?
#
loop_
_entity_poly.entity_id
_entity_poly.type
_entity_poly.pdbx_seq_one_letter_code
_entity_poly.pdbx_strand_id
1 'polypeptide(L)'
;MRNIEKLPFNPLRKNLSRRKEVLQPPDLLHVQKESFENFIQFYKNPYEREDKGLHAIFKSSFPFEDPNGQITINYIAYEIGDWECGRCRKSVKDDNEHVGGPGVPCPYCGGVLIYKEKNSVEECKYKGLT
;
A
#
# COMPACT_ATOMS: atom_id res chain seq x y z
N MET A 1 45.07 -4.11 12.46
CA MET A 1 43.96 -5.08 12.29
C MET A 1 43.10 -4.58 11.14
N ARG A 2 42.86 -5.37 10.10
CA ARG A 2 42.13 -4.91 8.91
C ARG A 2 40.63 -4.82 9.26
N ASN A 3 39.99 -3.69 8.98
CA ASN A 3 38.55 -3.50 9.16
C ASN A 3 37.78 -4.47 8.25
N ILE A 4 37.06 -5.42 8.86
CA ILE A 4 36.30 -6.49 8.17
C ILE A 4 34.88 -6.00 7.78
N GLU A 5 34.51 -4.76 8.08
CA GLU A 5 33.11 -4.32 8.12
C GLU A 5 32.34 -4.33 6.79
N LYS A 6 32.97 -4.53 5.63
CA LYS A 6 32.25 -4.54 4.33
C LYS A 6 32.78 -5.57 3.35
N LEU A 7 32.71 -6.86 3.69
CA LEU A 7 32.87 -7.93 2.70
C LEU A 7 31.51 -8.59 2.42
N PRO A 8 31.13 -8.79 1.14
CA PRO A 8 29.88 -9.44 0.76
C PRO A 8 29.83 -10.93 1.14
N PHE A 9 30.93 -11.47 1.67
CA PHE A 9 31.04 -12.81 2.20
C PHE A 9 31.97 -12.83 3.42
N ASN A 10 31.71 -13.78 4.32
CA ASN A 10 32.58 -14.03 5.46
C ASN A 10 33.89 -14.69 4.97
N PRO A 11 35.07 -14.08 5.20
CA PRO A 11 36.35 -14.61 4.72
C PRO A 11 36.74 -15.95 5.36
N LEU A 12 36.12 -16.34 6.48
CA LEU A 12 36.33 -17.64 7.13
C LEU A 12 35.41 -18.75 6.57
N ARG A 13 34.38 -18.41 5.78
CA ARG A 13 33.43 -19.38 5.23
C ARG A 13 34.01 -20.03 3.96
N LYS A 14 34.26 -21.33 4.01
CA LYS A 14 34.61 -22.14 2.83
C LYS A 14 33.36 -22.80 2.25
N ASN A 15 33.11 -22.60 0.96
CA ASN A 15 32.07 -23.30 0.21
C ASN A 15 32.69 -24.50 -0.53
N LEU A 16 32.23 -25.72 -0.28
CA LEU A 16 32.74 -26.97 -0.88
C LEU A 16 31.89 -27.47 -2.06
N SER A 17 30.96 -26.65 -2.55
CA SER A 17 30.06 -26.99 -3.65
C SER A 17 30.86 -27.29 -4.92
N ARG A 18 30.61 -28.45 -5.53
CA ARG A 18 31.25 -28.87 -6.80
C ARG A 18 30.48 -28.41 -8.04
N ARG A 19 29.19 -28.09 -7.89
CA ARG A 19 28.31 -27.60 -8.95
C ARG A 19 28.05 -26.11 -8.76
N LYS A 20 27.95 -25.38 -9.87
CA LYS A 20 27.56 -23.97 -9.85
C LYS A 20 26.07 -23.87 -9.57
N GLU A 21 25.70 -22.93 -8.71
CA GLU A 21 24.32 -22.53 -8.50
C GLU A 21 23.84 -21.77 -9.76
N VAL A 22 22.84 -22.32 -10.44
CA VAL A 22 22.35 -21.79 -11.73
C VAL A 22 21.22 -20.76 -11.52
N LEU A 23 20.54 -20.83 -10.38
CA LEU A 23 19.42 -19.97 -10.02
C LEU A 23 19.61 -19.49 -8.59
N GLN A 24 19.35 -18.20 -8.37
CA GLN A 24 19.36 -17.63 -7.03
C GLN A 24 18.06 -17.99 -6.29
N PRO A 25 18.09 -18.11 -4.95
CA PRO A 25 16.88 -18.22 -4.16
C PRO A 25 15.92 -17.06 -4.47
N PRO A 26 14.61 -17.33 -4.64
CA PRO A 26 13.62 -16.29 -4.89
C PRO A 26 13.37 -15.46 -3.63
N ASP A 27 12.71 -14.30 -3.77
CA ASP A 27 12.18 -13.57 -2.62
C ASP A 27 11.10 -14.41 -1.93
N LEU A 28 11.43 -14.90 -0.73
CA LEU A 28 10.56 -15.77 0.07
C LEU A 28 9.27 -15.08 0.52
N LEU A 29 9.21 -13.74 0.45
CA LEU A 29 8.06 -12.93 0.81
C LEU A 29 7.27 -12.43 -0.41
N HIS A 30 7.68 -12.82 -1.62
CA HIS A 30 7.08 -12.32 -2.85
C HIS A 30 5.57 -12.57 -2.91
N VAL A 31 5.16 -13.81 -2.65
CA VAL A 31 3.75 -14.21 -2.71
C VAL A 31 2.90 -13.46 -1.68
N GLN A 32 3.43 -13.27 -0.47
CA GLN A 32 2.72 -12.57 0.60
C GLN A 32 2.54 -11.09 0.26
N LYS A 33 3.59 -10.42 -0.25
CA LYS A 33 3.53 -9.02 -0.68
C LYS A 33 2.55 -8.86 -1.84
N GLU A 34 2.69 -9.69 -2.88
CA GLU A 34 1.85 -9.61 -4.07
C GLU A 34 0.38 -9.91 -3.76
N SER A 35 0.10 -10.91 -2.92
CA SER A 35 -1.27 -11.21 -2.49
C SER A 35 -1.90 -10.04 -1.74
N PHE A 36 -1.13 -9.37 -0.87
CA PHE A 36 -1.63 -8.22 -0.14
C PHE A 36 -1.88 -7.02 -1.05
N GLU A 37 -0.93 -6.68 -1.93
CA GLU A 37 -1.06 -5.61 -2.92
C GLU A 37 -2.27 -5.82 -3.83
N ASN A 38 -2.47 -7.06 -4.30
CA ASN A 38 -3.63 -7.42 -5.11
C ASN A 38 -4.96 -7.33 -4.34
N PHE A 39 -4.95 -7.62 -3.04
CA PHE A 39 -6.12 -7.51 -2.20
C PHE A 39 -6.53 -6.05 -1.95
N ILE A 40 -5.57 -5.18 -1.66
CA ILE A 40 -5.83 -3.77 -1.28
C ILE A 40 -5.85 -2.79 -2.44
N GLN A 41 -5.22 -3.12 -3.57
CA GLN A 41 -5.12 -2.25 -4.77
C GLN A 41 -4.71 -0.80 -4.47
N PHE A 42 -3.68 -0.61 -3.64
CA PHE A 42 -3.25 0.69 -3.13
C PHE A 42 -2.83 1.67 -4.23
N TYR A 43 -2.12 1.19 -5.25
CA TYR A 43 -1.57 2.01 -6.34
C TYR A 43 -2.55 2.32 -7.47
N LYS A 44 -3.82 1.93 -7.34
CA LYS A 44 -4.86 2.20 -8.34
C LYS A 44 -5.78 3.32 -7.91
N ASN A 45 -6.29 4.05 -8.89
CA ASN A 45 -7.31 5.05 -8.67
C ASN A 45 -8.52 4.40 -7.95
N PRO A 46 -9.02 4.96 -6.83
CA PRO A 46 -10.14 4.40 -6.07
C PRO A 46 -11.40 4.09 -6.89
N TYR A 47 -11.64 4.84 -7.97
CA TYR A 47 -12.79 4.67 -8.85
C TYR A 47 -12.56 3.69 -10.02
N GLU A 48 -11.31 3.30 -10.26
CA GLU A 48 -10.90 2.42 -11.38
C GLU A 48 -10.25 1.12 -10.87
N ARG A 49 -10.55 0.72 -9.63
CA ARG A 49 -10.08 -0.54 -9.07
C ARG A 49 -10.73 -1.73 -9.77
N GLU A 50 -9.98 -2.81 -9.91
CA GLU A 50 -10.49 -4.07 -10.44
C GLU A 50 -11.47 -4.71 -9.44
N ASP A 51 -12.41 -5.51 -9.95
CA ASP A 51 -13.37 -6.27 -9.15
C ASP A 51 -12.71 -7.49 -8.48
N LYS A 52 -11.74 -7.22 -7.59
CA LYS A 52 -11.02 -8.20 -6.79
C LYS A 52 -10.68 -7.67 -5.40
N GLY A 53 -10.35 -8.59 -4.50
CA GLY A 53 -9.93 -8.26 -3.14
C GLY A 53 -10.97 -7.43 -2.39
N LEU A 54 -10.53 -6.37 -1.73
CA LEU A 54 -11.38 -5.53 -0.90
C LEU A 54 -12.49 -4.81 -1.70
N HIS A 55 -12.19 -4.39 -2.94
CA HIS A 55 -13.19 -3.72 -3.79
C HIS A 55 -14.36 -4.65 -4.14
N ALA A 56 -14.06 -5.89 -4.51
CA ALA A 56 -15.08 -6.91 -4.79
C ALA A 56 -15.95 -7.19 -3.57
N ILE A 57 -15.33 -7.32 -2.39
CA ILE A 57 -16.06 -7.60 -1.13
C ILE A 57 -17.05 -6.48 -0.81
N PHE A 58 -16.65 -5.21 -0.98
CA PHE A 58 -17.56 -4.09 -0.78
C PHE A 58 -18.67 -4.06 -1.83
N LYS A 59 -18.33 -4.23 -3.12
CA LYS A 59 -19.35 -4.29 -4.18
C LYS A 59 -20.37 -5.42 -3.99
N SER A 60 -19.95 -6.58 -3.47
CA SER A 60 -20.85 -7.71 -3.24
C SER A 60 -21.68 -7.59 -1.97
N SER A 61 -21.17 -6.88 -0.96
CA SER A 61 -21.86 -6.76 0.34
C SER A 61 -22.91 -5.65 0.35
N PHE A 62 -22.71 -4.60 -0.46
CA PHE A 62 -23.65 -3.50 -0.63
C PHE A 62 -24.57 -3.76 -1.84
N PRO A 63 -25.80 -3.20 -1.87
CA PRO A 63 -26.36 -2.21 -0.94
C PRO A 63 -26.98 -2.80 0.33
N PHE A 64 -27.08 -1.96 1.36
CA PHE A 64 -27.88 -2.24 2.55
C PHE A 64 -29.14 -1.36 2.54
N GLU A 65 -30.29 -1.97 2.77
CA GLU A 65 -31.60 -1.31 2.77
C GLU A 65 -32.25 -1.39 4.16
N ASP A 66 -32.88 -0.30 4.59
CA ASP A 66 -33.73 -0.30 5.78
C ASP A 66 -34.95 -1.22 5.58
N PRO A 67 -35.49 -1.91 6.60
CA PRO A 67 -36.66 -2.78 6.43
C PRO A 67 -37.90 -2.07 5.86
N ASN A 68 -37.99 -0.74 6.01
CA ASN A 68 -39.08 0.06 5.45
C ASN A 68 -38.79 0.57 4.02
N GLY A 69 -37.61 0.27 3.45
CA GLY A 69 -37.21 0.68 2.10
C GLY A 69 -37.00 2.18 1.92
N GLN A 70 -36.87 2.96 2.99
CA GLN A 70 -36.74 4.42 2.92
C GLN A 70 -35.28 4.89 2.74
N ILE A 71 -34.32 4.06 3.14
CA ILE A 71 -32.90 4.40 3.15
C ILE A 71 -32.12 3.24 2.52
N THR A 72 -31.22 3.60 1.60
CA THR A 72 -30.28 2.67 0.96
C THR A 72 -28.87 3.21 1.09
N ILE A 73 -27.96 2.38 1.60
CA ILE A 73 -26.53 2.70 1.69
C ILE A 73 -25.83 2.05 0.50
N ASN A 74 -25.10 2.87 -0.26
CA ASN A 74 -24.35 2.44 -1.44
C ASN A 74 -22.84 2.59 -1.22
N TYR A 75 -22.09 1.63 -1.75
CA TYR A 75 -20.64 1.72 -1.83
C TYR A 75 -20.23 2.48 -3.10
N ILE A 76 -19.35 3.47 -2.94
CA ILE A 76 -18.79 4.25 -4.05
C ILE A 76 -17.30 3.89 -4.24
N ALA A 77 -16.48 4.16 -3.23
CA ALA A 77 -15.05 3.89 -3.23
C ALA A 77 -14.51 3.78 -1.79
N TYR A 78 -13.25 3.38 -1.62
CA TYR A 78 -12.56 3.39 -0.33
C TYR A 78 -11.20 4.09 -0.42
N GLU A 79 -10.79 4.75 0.66
CA GLU A 79 -9.46 5.34 0.80
C GLU A 79 -8.60 4.46 1.73
N ILE A 80 -7.32 4.31 1.40
CA ILE A 80 -6.33 3.74 2.29
C ILE A 80 -5.27 4.80 2.55
N GLY A 81 -5.00 5.05 3.83
CA GLY A 81 -3.96 5.97 4.24
C GLY A 81 -4.44 7.41 4.38
N ASP A 82 -3.48 8.34 4.31
CA ASP A 82 -3.70 9.76 4.45
C ASP A 82 -3.16 10.43 3.19
N TRP A 83 -3.99 11.20 2.49
CA TRP A 83 -3.63 11.85 1.23
C TRP A 83 -3.63 13.36 1.38
N GLU A 84 -2.55 14.01 0.91
CA GLU A 84 -2.38 15.46 0.92
C GLU A 84 -2.11 15.97 -0.49
N CYS A 85 -2.60 17.17 -0.81
CA CYS A 85 -2.27 17.79 -2.08
C CYS A 85 -0.83 18.31 -2.09
N GLY A 86 -0.04 17.90 -3.09
CA GLY A 86 1.31 18.42 -3.28
C GLY A 86 1.39 19.93 -3.57
N ARG A 87 0.29 20.54 -4.04
CA ARG A 87 0.20 21.97 -4.36
C ARG A 87 -0.31 22.80 -3.18
N CYS A 88 -1.52 22.53 -2.68
CA CYS A 88 -2.15 23.35 -1.64
C CYS A 88 -1.92 22.84 -0.21
N ARG A 89 -1.24 21.69 -0.03
CA ARG A 89 -0.92 21.07 1.27
C ARG A 89 -2.14 20.74 2.15
N LYS A 90 -3.35 20.81 1.61
CA LYS A 90 -4.58 20.39 2.30
C LYS A 90 -4.71 18.87 2.28
N SER A 91 -5.20 18.33 3.40
CA SER A 91 -5.59 16.93 3.53
C SER A 91 -6.96 16.71 2.89
N VAL A 92 -7.17 15.55 2.29
CA VAL A 92 -8.49 15.16 1.75
C VAL A 92 -9.47 14.82 2.88
N LYS A 93 -8.98 14.33 4.02
CA LYS A 93 -9.84 13.89 5.15
C LYS A 93 -10.74 14.98 5.73
N ASP A 94 -10.47 16.23 5.43
CA ASP A 94 -11.23 17.35 5.97
C ASP A 94 -12.59 17.52 5.28
N ASP A 95 -12.83 16.88 4.13
CA ASP A 95 -14.04 17.12 3.31
C ASP A 95 -15.15 16.06 3.43
N ASN A 96 -14.93 14.87 4.02
CA ASN A 96 -15.90 13.75 4.16
C ASN A 96 -16.66 13.32 2.88
N GLU A 97 -16.44 14.00 1.76
CA GLU A 97 -17.18 13.87 0.51
C GLU A 97 -16.28 13.30 -0.58
N HIS A 98 -14.97 13.53 -0.50
CA HIS A 98 -14.02 13.08 -1.50
C HIS A 98 -13.13 11.96 -0.95
N VAL A 99 -12.80 11.03 -1.84
CA VAL A 99 -11.95 9.88 -1.53
C VAL A 99 -10.53 10.18 -2.03
N GLY A 100 -9.56 10.10 -1.13
CA GLY A 100 -8.15 10.20 -1.48
C GLY A 100 -7.65 8.97 -2.26
N GLY A 101 -6.68 9.17 -3.14
CA GLY A 101 -6.03 8.06 -3.82
C GLY A 101 -5.12 8.47 -4.98
N PRO A 102 -4.41 7.49 -5.56
CA PRO A 102 -3.59 7.70 -6.74
C PRO A 102 -4.42 8.23 -7.91
N GLY A 103 -3.94 9.27 -8.58
CA GLY A 103 -4.60 9.82 -9.77
C GLY A 103 -5.90 10.60 -9.51
N VAL A 104 -6.36 10.70 -8.27
CA VAL A 104 -7.48 11.56 -7.90
C VAL A 104 -7.00 13.02 -7.82
N PRO A 105 -7.66 13.97 -8.50
CA PRO A 105 -7.31 15.38 -8.39
C PRO A 105 -7.77 15.93 -7.03
N CYS A 106 -6.99 16.85 -6.46
CA CYS A 106 -7.34 17.53 -5.22
C CYS A 106 -8.64 18.33 -5.39
N PRO A 107 -9.64 18.16 -4.50
CA PRO A 107 -10.93 18.83 -4.61
C PRO A 107 -10.83 20.35 -4.48
N TYR A 108 -9.79 20.86 -3.82
CA TYR A 108 -9.62 22.29 -3.59
C TYR A 108 -8.91 23.04 -4.72
N CYS A 109 -8.03 22.40 -5.49
CA CYS A 109 -7.15 23.09 -6.44
C CYS A 109 -6.81 22.31 -7.71
N GLY A 110 -7.33 21.09 -7.87
CA GLY A 110 -7.04 20.20 -9.00
C GLY A 110 -5.60 19.68 -9.06
N GLY A 111 -4.78 19.90 -8.02
CA GLY A 111 -3.42 19.38 -7.93
C GLY A 111 -3.38 17.87 -7.68
N VAL A 112 -2.22 17.25 -7.88
CA VAL A 112 -2.03 15.82 -7.61
C VAL A 112 -2.00 15.55 -6.11
N LEU A 113 -2.70 14.50 -5.68
CA LEU A 113 -2.65 13.97 -4.32
C LEU A 113 -1.42 13.08 -4.12
N ILE A 114 -0.80 13.20 -2.95
CA ILE A 114 0.39 12.47 -2.53
C ILE A 114 0.07 11.74 -1.23
N TYR A 115 0.49 10.48 -1.13
CA TYR A 115 0.36 9.72 0.10
C TYR A 115 1.30 10.24 1.18
N LYS A 116 0.77 10.48 2.38
CA LYS A 116 1.52 10.89 3.56
C LYS A 116 1.86 9.67 4.40
N GLU A 117 3.12 9.27 4.38
CA GLU A 117 3.63 8.23 5.27
C GLU A 117 3.54 8.70 6.73
N LYS A 118 2.88 7.91 7.58
CA LYS A 118 2.68 8.23 9.01
C LYS A 118 3.96 8.12 9.85
N ASN A 119 4.86 7.23 9.47
CA ASN A 119 6.15 7.04 10.13
C ASN A 119 7.19 6.71 9.05
N SER A 120 8.39 7.30 9.16
CA SER A 120 9.51 6.87 8.33
C SER A 120 9.99 5.48 8.74
N VAL A 121 10.75 4.80 7.87
CA VAL A 121 11.35 3.49 8.20
C VAL A 121 12.24 3.57 9.44
N GLU A 122 12.95 4.69 9.60
CA GLU A 122 13.82 4.94 10.75
C GLU A 122 13.01 5.15 12.04
N GLU A 123 11.87 5.82 11.92
CA GLU A 123 10.94 6.05 13.03
C GLU A 123 10.24 4.74 13.46
N CYS A 124 9.87 3.88 12.50
CA CYS A 124 9.36 2.53 12.79
C CYS A 124 10.38 1.67 13.55
N LYS A 125 11.65 1.71 13.14
CA LYS A 125 12.75 1.01 13.83
C LYS A 125 12.93 1.52 15.26
N TYR A 126 12.92 2.84 15.44
CA TYR A 126 13.05 3.44 16.77
C TYR A 126 11.86 3.07 17.68
N LYS A 127 10.65 2.99 17.12
CA LYS A 127 9.43 2.63 17.85
C LYS A 127 9.25 1.12 18.06
N GLY A 128 10.17 0.27 17.58
CA GLY A 128 10.09 -1.19 17.70
C GLY A 128 8.94 -1.82 16.91
N LEU A 129 8.46 -1.16 15.85
CA LEU A 129 7.36 -1.60 14.99
C LEU A 129 7.81 -2.56 13.87
N THR A 130 9.12 -2.74 13.69
CA THR A 130 9.75 -3.59 12.67
C THR A 130 10.95 -4.32 13.24
#